data_AF-A0A957SZI2-F1
#
_entry.id   AF-A0A957SZI2-F1
#
_cell.length_a   1.000
_cell.length_b   1.000
_cell.length_c   1.000
_cell.angle_alpha   90.00
_cell.angle_beta   90.00
_cell.angle_gamma   90.00
#
_symmetry.space_group_name_H-M   'P 1'
#
loop_
_entity.id
_entity.type
_entity.pdbx_description
1 polymer ?
#
loop_
_entity_poly.entity_id
_entity_poly.type
_entity_poly.pdbx_seq_one_letter_code
_entity_poly.pdbx_strand_id
1 'polypeptide(L)'
;MASRIEGLLCDLSNEELRQSPAAKFNSLAWLLWHMARCEDVAVNTVIRNTAEVLDGDNWPGQLSVSTRHIGTGDTYAEMVALGRNIDIEALRAYRDAVGRETQAWAQTVDFATLNGFITVEDAHRAALRGAFGPHAQWVESLWADGKRTHAWILVWLAGGHNHSHIGEGYVIRGLLGHSVR
;
A
#
# COMPACT_ATOMS: atom_id res chain seq x y z
N MET A 1 -8.05 12.35 0.29
CA MET A 1 -7.71 11.05 0.95
C MET A 1 -6.87 11.25 2.22
N ALA A 2 -5.89 12.17 2.19
CA ALA A 2 -5.07 12.55 3.35
C ALA A 2 -5.86 12.82 4.65
N SER A 3 -7.04 13.45 4.57
CA SER A 3 -7.86 13.76 5.76
C SER A 3 -8.39 12.54 6.51
N ARG A 4 -8.61 11.38 5.86
CA ARG A 4 -9.11 10.17 6.54
C ARG A 4 -8.00 9.36 7.18
N ILE A 5 -6.82 9.30 6.57
CA ILE A 5 -5.66 8.64 7.16
C ILE A 5 -5.18 9.45 8.38
N GLU A 6 -5.10 10.78 8.28
CA GLU A 6 -4.75 11.60 9.44
C GLU A 6 -5.80 11.49 10.56
N GLY A 7 -7.10 11.46 10.21
CA GLY A 7 -8.15 11.20 11.20
C GLY A 7 -8.07 9.81 11.85
N LEU A 8 -7.62 8.79 11.12
CA LEU A 8 -7.40 7.45 11.65
C LEU A 8 -6.23 7.41 12.65
N LEU A 9 -5.18 8.17 12.38
CA LEU A 9 -3.92 8.09 13.13
C LEU A 9 -3.76 9.19 14.18
N CYS A 10 -4.68 10.16 14.26
CA CYS A 10 -4.59 11.26 15.21
C CYS A 10 -4.69 10.75 16.65
N ASP A 11 -4.01 11.45 17.57
CA ASP A 11 -4.00 11.13 19.00
C ASP A 11 -3.45 9.73 19.36
N LEU A 12 -2.85 9.00 18.40
CA LEU A 12 -2.14 7.74 18.63
C LEU A 12 -0.63 7.99 18.69
N SER A 13 0.00 7.40 19.68
CA SER A 13 1.45 7.32 19.79
C SER A 13 2.04 6.37 18.74
N ASN A 14 3.33 6.55 18.44
CA ASN A 14 4.04 5.62 17.56
C ASN A 14 4.00 4.17 18.08
N GLU A 15 3.99 3.98 19.40
CA GLU A 15 3.88 2.63 19.99
C GLU A 15 2.51 2.00 19.68
N GLU A 16 1.41 2.74 19.86
CA GLU A 16 0.06 2.27 19.54
C GLU A 16 -0.10 1.96 18.05
N LEU A 17 0.55 2.72 17.17
CA LEU A 17 0.55 2.44 15.73
C LEU A 17 1.22 1.11 15.37
N ARG A 18 2.17 0.65 16.20
CA ARG A 18 2.87 -0.63 16.02
C ARG A 18 2.12 -1.81 16.66
N GLN A 19 1.18 -1.54 17.55
CA GLN A 19 0.46 -2.58 18.28
C GLN A 19 -0.53 -3.32 17.38
N SER A 20 -0.55 -4.63 17.55
CA SER A 20 -1.61 -5.51 17.04
C SER A 20 -2.52 -5.89 18.23
N PRO A 21 -3.83 -5.59 18.18
CA PRO A 21 -4.72 -5.80 19.32
C PRO A 21 -4.93 -7.28 19.69
N ALA A 22 -4.72 -8.21 18.75
CA ALA A 22 -4.69 -9.63 19.00
C ALA A 22 -3.95 -10.38 17.88
N ALA A 23 -3.52 -11.62 18.15
CA ALA A 23 -2.97 -12.49 17.12
C ALA A 23 -3.94 -12.58 15.94
N LYS A 24 -3.44 -12.28 14.72
CA LYS A 24 -4.15 -12.17 13.42
C LYS A 24 -4.63 -10.77 12.99
N PHE A 25 -4.55 -9.74 13.84
CA PHE A 25 -4.81 -8.37 13.37
C PHE A 25 -3.52 -7.72 12.86
N ASN A 26 -3.63 -6.97 11.77
CA ASN A 26 -2.57 -6.09 11.32
C ASN A 26 -2.42 -4.92 12.30
N SER A 27 -1.21 -4.36 12.43
CA SER A 27 -1.04 -3.07 13.10
C SER A 27 -1.38 -1.93 12.14
N LEU A 28 -1.64 -0.73 12.67
CA LEU A 28 -1.89 0.45 11.83
C LEU A 28 -0.67 0.82 10.98
N ALA A 29 0.54 0.64 11.52
CA ALA A 29 1.78 0.81 10.78
C ALA A 29 1.87 -0.15 9.59
N TRP A 30 1.54 -1.44 9.79
CA TRP A 30 1.54 -2.41 8.69
C TRP A 30 0.48 -2.07 7.63
N LEU A 31 -0.72 -1.67 8.05
CA LEU A 31 -1.78 -1.25 7.12
C LEU A 31 -1.37 -0.05 6.27
N LEU A 32 -0.72 0.96 6.86
CA LEU A 32 -0.22 2.11 6.11
C LEU A 32 0.81 1.71 5.07
N TRP A 33 1.75 0.85 5.45
CA TRP A 33 2.76 0.29 4.54
C TRP A 33 2.10 -0.47 3.40
N HIS A 34 1.22 -1.42 3.73
CA HIS A 34 0.53 -2.26 2.76
C HIS A 34 -0.26 -1.44 1.74
N MET A 35 -1.05 -0.48 2.24
CA MET A 35 -1.80 0.46 1.41
C MET A 35 -0.88 1.25 0.47
N ALA A 36 0.19 1.87 0.99
CA ALA A 36 1.13 2.66 0.19
C ALA A 36 1.82 1.81 -0.88
N ARG A 37 2.28 0.62 -0.52
CA ARG A 37 2.96 -0.29 -1.45
C ARG A 37 2.06 -0.83 -2.54
N CYS A 38 0.84 -1.27 -2.21
CA CYS A 38 -0.14 -1.71 -3.21
C CYS A 38 -0.41 -0.61 -4.24
N GLU A 39 -0.63 0.62 -3.78
CA GLU A 39 -0.89 1.76 -4.66
C GLU A 39 0.35 2.11 -5.52
N ASP A 40 1.53 2.20 -4.93
CA ASP A 40 2.77 2.54 -5.62
C ASP A 40 3.11 1.54 -6.73
N VAL A 41 3.08 0.24 -6.43
CA VAL A 41 3.35 -0.81 -7.43
C VAL A 41 2.30 -0.78 -8.53
N ALA A 42 1.02 -0.71 -8.18
CA ALA A 42 -0.06 -0.76 -9.16
C ALA A 42 -0.01 0.43 -10.13
N VAL A 43 0.15 1.63 -9.59
CA VAL A 43 0.14 2.85 -10.39
C VAL A 43 1.44 2.99 -11.17
N ASN A 44 2.59 2.92 -10.49
CA ASN A 44 3.86 3.26 -11.11
C ASN A 44 4.47 2.11 -11.93
N THR A 45 4.46 0.88 -11.41
CA THR A 45 5.08 -0.26 -12.12
C THR A 45 4.12 -0.90 -13.12
N VAL A 46 2.89 -1.21 -12.69
CA VAL A 46 1.96 -2.00 -13.50
C VAL A 46 1.31 -1.13 -14.58
N ILE A 47 0.67 -0.02 -14.20
CA ILE A 47 -0.05 0.81 -15.18
C ILE A 47 0.91 1.70 -15.98
N ARG A 48 1.81 2.42 -15.31
CA ARG A 48 2.64 3.47 -15.94
C ARG A 48 3.96 2.97 -16.50
N ASN A 49 4.43 1.80 -16.09
CA ASN A 49 5.75 1.27 -16.41
C ASN A 49 6.90 2.27 -16.11
N THR A 50 6.92 2.78 -14.88
CA THR A 50 7.87 3.77 -14.38
C THR A 50 8.52 3.29 -13.07
N ALA A 51 9.50 4.05 -12.55
CA ALA A 51 10.05 3.79 -11.23
C ALA A 51 8.97 4.00 -10.15
N GLU A 52 9.06 3.21 -9.07
CA GLU A 52 8.18 3.35 -7.92
C GLU A 52 8.62 4.58 -7.12
N VAL A 53 7.70 5.20 -6.39
CA VAL A 53 8.08 6.24 -5.42
C VAL A 53 9.10 5.67 -4.44
N LEU A 54 8.97 4.40 -4.06
CA LEU A 54 9.92 3.69 -3.19
C LEU A 54 11.38 3.73 -3.71
N ASP A 55 11.61 3.81 -5.02
CA ASP A 55 12.98 3.84 -5.56
C ASP A 55 13.62 5.23 -5.48
N GLY A 56 12.83 6.27 -5.18
CA GLY A 56 13.29 7.65 -4.99
C GLY A 56 13.76 7.95 -3.57
N ASP A 57 14.48 9.06 -3.41
CA ASP A 57 14.83 9.70 -2.13
C ASP A 57 15.38 8.78 -1.02
N ASN A 58 15.92 7.60 -1.34
CA ASN A 58 16.35 6.61 -0.35
C ASN A 58 15.22 6.21 0.64
N TRP A 59 13.97 6.09 0.17
CA TRP A 59 12.85 5.66 1.01
C TRP A 59 13.11 4.39 1.82
N PRO A 60 13.73 3.31 1.29
CA PRO A 60 14.01 2.11 2.09
C PRO A 60 14.88 2.41 3.33
N GLY A 61 15.87 3.30 3.18
CA GLY A 61 16.71 3.75 4.28
C GLY A 61 15.94 4.62 5.28
N GLN A 62 15.15 5.58 4.80
CA GLN A 62 14.33 6.44 5.67
C GLN A 62 13.29 5.65 6.47
N LEU A 63 12.64 4.69 5.81
CA LEU A 63 11.64 3.81 6.41
C LEU A 63 12.26 2.74 7.31
N SER A 64 13.58 2.52 7.27
CA SER A 64 14.24 1.41 7.96
C SER A 64 13.67 0.03 7.59
N VAL A 65 13.40 -0.19 6.29
CA VAL A 65 12.87 -1.45 5.77
C VAL A 65 13.84 -2.11 4.80
N SER A 66 13.95 -3.44 4.89
CA SER A 66 14.68 -4.26 3.92
C SER A 66 13.77 -4.94 2.90
N THR A 67 12.46 -4.95 3.15
CA THR A 67 11.47 -5.49 2.22
C THR A 67 10.91 -4.39 1.31
N ARG A 68 10.51 -4.79 0.11
CA ARG A 68 9.78 -3.94 -0.84
C ARG A 68 8.45 -4.54 -1.31
N HIS A 69 8.14 -5.77 -0.93
CA HIS A 69 6.90 -6.40 -1.36
C HIS A 69 5.69 -5.71 -0.73
N ILE A 70 4.53 -5.91 -1.34
CA ILE A 70 3.29 -5.27 -0.89
C ILE A 70 2.80 -5.77 0.48
N GLY A 71 3.33 -6.89 0.99
CA GLY A 71 2.98 -7.44 2.30
C GLY A 71 1.87 -8.49 2.27
N THR A 72 1.17 -8.64 1.15
CA THR A 72 0.22 -9.75 0.97
C THR A 72 0.93 -11.08 1.26
N GLY A 73 0.32 -11.92 2.10
CA GLY A 73 0.88 -13.21 2.48
C GLY A 73 1.99 -13.15 3.54
N ASP A 74 2.28 -11.99 4.12
CA ASP A 74 3.18 -11.88 5.27
C ASP A 74 2.68 -12.75 6.42
N THR A 75 3.60 -13.48 7.03
CA THR A 75 3.38 -14.19 8.28
C THR A 75 3.27 -13.22 9.44
N TYR A 76 2.67 -13.64 10.56
CA TYR A 76 2.59 -12.82 11.76
C TYR A 76 3.97 -12.32 12.25
N ALA A 77 5.00 -13.15 12.11
CA ALA A 77 6.36 -12.77 12.48
C ALA A 77 6.93 -11.66 11.59
N GLU A 78 6.70 -11.72 10.27
CA GLU A 78 7.13 -10.69 9.31
C GLU A 78 6.38 -9.37 9.56
N MET A 79 5.06 -9.43 9.79
CA MET A 79 4.25 -8.26 10.12
C MET A 79 4.74 -7.56 11.40
N VAL A 80 5.04 -8.33 12.45
CA VAL A 80 5.58 -7.80 13.71
C VAL A 80 6.99 -7.24 13.51
N ALA A 81 7.86 -7.90 12.73
CA ALA A 81 9.21 -7.41 12.45
C ALA A 81 9.20 -6.08 11.69
N LEU A 82 8.36 -5.97 10.65
CA LEU A 82 8.15 -4.71 9.94
C LEU A 82 7.65 -3.63 10.90
N GLY A 83 6.60 -3.95 11.65
CA GLY A 83 5.97 -3.03 12.61
C GLY A 83 6.93 -2.54 13.69
N ARG A 84 7.94 -3.32 14.10
CA ARG A 84 8.94 -2.88 15.09
C ARG A 84 9.98 -1.93 14.52
N ASN A 85 10.40 -2.16 13.27
CA ASN A 85 11.56 -1.47 12.70
C ASN A 85 11.17 -0.23 11.89
N ILE A 86 9.98 -0.23 11.28
CA ILE A 86 9.62 0.82 10.32
C ILE A 86 9.59 2.20 10.98
N ASP A 87 10.16 3.21 10.35
CA ASP A 87 10.03 4.59 10.84
C ASP A 87 8.63 5.13 10.53
N ILE A 88 7.89 5.56 11.56
CA ILE A 88 6.48 5.96 11.45
C ILE A 88 6.33 7.31 10.75
N GLU A 89 7.25 8.24 10.98
CA GLU A 89 7.20 9.56 10.35
C GLU A 89 7.51 9.43 8.86
N ALA A 90 8.57 8.69 8.52
CA ALA A 90 8.90 8.36 7.14
C ALA A 90 7.77 7.58 6.46
N LEU A 91 7.08 6.66 7.16
CA LEU A 91 5.96 5.91 6.61
C LEU A 91 4.78 6.82 6.22
N ARG A 92 4.45 7.81 7.05
CA ARG A 92 3.43 8.81 6.72
C ARG A 92 3.85 9.63 5.52
N ALA A 93 5.09 10.13 5.52
CA ALA A 93 5.63 10.91 4.41
C ALA A 93 5.65 10.11 3.09
N TYR A 94 5.99 8.82 3.15
CA TYR A 94 5.97 7.91 2.01
C TYR A 94 4.55 7.68 1.49
N ARG A 95 3.59 7.39 2.37
CA ARG A 95 2.18 7.22 2.00
C ARG A 95 1.64 8.47 1.30
N ASP A 96 1.99 9.65 1.80
CA ASP A 96 1.62 10.92 1.21
C ASP A 96 2.31 11.16 -0.15
N ALA A 97 3.58 10.81 -0.29
CA ALA A 97 4.31 10.91 -1.55
C ALA A 97 3.68 10.03 -2.64
N VAL A 98 3.34 8.78 -2.32
CA VAL A 98 2.61 7.88 -3.22
C VAL A 98 1.28 8.48 -3.63
N GLY A 99 0.48 8.95 -2.67
CA GLY A 99 -0.84 9.53 -2.96
C GLY A 99 -0.76 10.81 -3.81
N ARG A 100 0.28 11.65 -3.63
CA ARG A 100 0.53 12.83 -4.46
C ARG A 100 0.92 12.44 -5.89
N GLU A 101 1.81 11.48 -6.04
CA GLU A 101 2.25 10.98 -7.35
C GLU A 101 1.07 10.39 -8.13
N THR A 102 0.25 9.55 -7.48
CA THR A 102 -0.98 8.99 -8.07
C THR A 102 -1.94 10.10 -8.52
N GLN A 103 -2.18 11.12 -7.67
CA GLN A 103 -3.08 12.22 -8.00
C GLN A 103 -2.57 13.08 -9.15
N ALA A 104 -1.29 13.40 -9.17
CA ALA A 104 -0.66 14.16 -10.24
C ALA A 104 -0.81 13.44 -11.57
N TRP A 105 -0.53 12.13 -11.61
CA TRP A 105 -0.71 11.34 -12.83
C TRP A 105 -2.19 11.25 -13.25
N ALA A 106 -3.10 10.99 -12.31
CA ALA A 106 -4.54 10.86 -12.57
C ALA A 106 -5.17 12.14 -13.18
N GLN A 107 -4.57 13.32 -12.95
CA GLN A 107 -5.01 14.58 -13.56
C GLN A 107 -4.61 14.73 -15.04
N THR A 108 -3.67 13.91 -15.51
CA THR A 108 -3.06 14.03 -16.84
C THR A 108 -3.33 12.84 -17.75
N VAL A 109 -3.65 11.68 -17.18
CA VAL A 109 -3.91 10.45 -17.93
C VAL A 109 -5.14 10.59 -18.83
N ASP A 110 -5.06 10.08 -20.06
CA ASP A 110 -6.17 10.08 -21.01
C ASP A 110 -7.04 8.82 -20.89
N PHE A 111 -8.26 8.89 -21.44
CA PHE A 111 -9.16 7.75 -21.44
C PHE A 111 -8.66 6.57 -22.27
N ALA A 112 -7.84 6.81 -23.30
CA ALA A 112 -7.26 5.73 -24.12
C ALA A 112 -6.34 4.84 -23.27
N THR A 113 -5.46 5.45 -22.49
CA THR A 113 -4.61 4.75 -21.52
C THR A 113 -5.46 4.04 -20.47
N LEU A 114 -6.46 4.72 -19.90
CA LEU A 114 -7.32 4.14 -18.86
C LEU A 114 -8.15 2.93 -19.34
N ASN A 115 -8.52 2.90 -20.62
CA ASN A 115 -9.28 1.80 -21.23
C ASN A 115 -8.40 0.61 -21.64
N GLY A 116 -7.07 0.77 -21.63
CA GLY A 116 -6.14 -0.34 -21.87
C GLY A 116 -6.30 -1.46 -20.84
N PHE A 117 -6.15 -2.71 -21.28
CA PHE A 117 -6.15 -3.87 -20.40
C PHE A 117 -4.78 -4.06 -19.75
N ILE A 118 -4.79 -4.47 -18.48
CA ILE A 118 -3.60 -4.93 -17.78
C ILE A 118 -3.18 -6.25 -18.41
N THR A 119 -1.96 -6.28 -18.94
CA THR A 119 -1.38 -7.48 -19.54
C THR A 119 -0.66 -8.32 -18.50
N VAL A 120 -0.39 -9.58 -18.84
CA VAL A 120 0.48 -10.45 -18.02
C VAL A 120 1.87 -9.84 -17.88
N GLU A 121 2.39 -9.20 -18.93
CA GLU A 121 3.68 -8.52 -18.88
C GLU A 121 3.68 -7.39 -17.85
N ASP A 122 2.60 -6.63 -17.73
CA ASP A 122 2.48 -5.55 -16.74
C ASP A 122 2.59 -6.04 -15.30
N ALA A 123 1.86 -7.10 -14.97
CA ALA A 123 1.95 -7.71 -13.65
C ALA A 123 3.29 -8.44 -13.42
N HIS A 124 3.83 -9.08 -14.47
CA HIS A 124 5.11 -9.78 -14.38
C HIS A 124 6.28 -8.84 -14.11
N ARG A 125 6.26 -7.61 -14.66
CA ARG A 125 7.25 -6.57 -14.32
C ARG A 125 7.27 -6.28 -12.82
N ALA A 126 6.10 -6.22 -12.17
CA ALA A 126 6.04 -6.05 -10.72
C ALA A 126 6.62 -7.26 -9.97
N ALA A 127 6.34 -8.48 -10.43
CA ALA A 127 6.90 -9.70 -9.85
C ALA A 127 8.44 -9.73 -9.94
N LEU A 128 9.02 -9.42 -11.11
CA LEU A 128 10.47 -9.35 -11.32
C LEU A 128 11.16 -8.31 -10.42
N ARG A 129 10.44 -7.25 -10.06
CA ARG A 129 10.91 -6.21 -9.13
C ARG A 129 10.71 -6.59 -7.66
N GLY A 130 10.18 -7.77 -7.36
CA GLY A 130 9.99 -8.25 -6.00
C GLY A 130 8.76 -7.66 -5.30
N ALA A 131 7.75 -7.20 -6.04
CA ALA A 131 6.53 -6.65 -5.45
C ALA A 131 5.71 -7.70 -4.69
N PHE A 132 5.83 -8.97 -5.06
CA PHE A 132 5.07 -10.07 -4.45
C PHE A 132 5.98 -10.94 -3.59
N GLY A 133 5.63 -11.09 -2.31
CA GLY A 133 6.34 -11.98 -1.39
C GLY A 133 6.15 -13.46 -1.76
N PRO A 134 6.90 -14.37 -1.11
CA PRO A 134 6.88 -15.80 -1.43
C PRO A 134 5.48 -16.44 -1.38
N HIS A 135 4.59 -15.94 -0.52
CA HIS A 135 3.22 -16.45 -0.34
C HIS A 135 2.16 -15.69 -1.18
N ALA A 136 2.58 -14.74 -2.03
CA ALA A 136 1.69 -13.86 -2.78
C ALA A 136 1.91 -13.84 -4.29
N GLN A 137 2.63 -14.82 -4.84
CA GLN A 137 2.84 -14.92 -6.29
C GLN A 137 1.52 -15.01 -7.09
N TRP A 138 0.45 -15.54 -6.48
CA TRP A 138 -0.89 -15.59 -7.07
C TRP A 138 -1.49 -14.20 -7.37
N VAL A 139 -0.97 -13.14 -6.74
CA VAL A 139 -1.43 -11.75 -6.96
C VAL A 139 -1.12 -11.29 -8.39
N GLU A 140 -0.07 -11.80 -9.02
CA GLU A 140 0.25 -11.49 -10.42
C GLU A 140 -0.93 -11.87 -11.34
N SER A 141 -1.41 -13.11 -11.23
CA SER A 141 -2.57 -13.60 -11.98
C SER A 141 -3.86 -12.90 -11.59
N LEU A 142 -3.99 -12.48 -10.34
CA LEU A 142 -5.14 -11.68 -9.90
C LEU A 142 -5.13 -10.31 -10.59
N TRP A 143 -3.99 -9.64 -10.73
CA TRP A 143 -3.96 -8.30 -11.32
C TRP A 143 -4.10 -8.35 -12.84
N ALA A 144 -3.56 -9.39 -13.49
CA ALA A 144 -3.60 -9.60 -14.95
C ALA A 144 -4.51 -10.76 -15.37
N ASP A 145 -5.80 -10.71 -15.02
CA ASP A 145 -6.77 -11.77 -15.38
C ASP A 145 -7.32 -11.67 -16.82
N GLY A 146 -6.80 -10.74 -17.62
CA GLY A 146 -7.24 -10.45 -18.98
C GLY A 146 -8.57 -9.69 -19.08
N LYS A 147 -9.17 -9.26 -17.96
CA LYS A 147 -10.44 -8.52 -17.92
C LYS A 147 -10.32 -7.15 -17.27
N ARG A 148 -9.30 -6.93 -16.44
CA ARG A 148 -9.07 -5.68 -15.72
C ARG A 148 -8.40 -4.65 -16.64
N THR A 149 -8.98 -3.45 -16.67
CA THR A 149 -8.37 -2.29 -17.33
C THR A 149 -7.47 -1.51 -16.36
N HIS A 150 -6.65 -0.61 -16.91
CA HIS A 150 -5.89 0.36 -16.13
C HIS A 150 -6.82 1.16 -15.19
N ALA A 151 -7.97 1.63 -15.68
CA ALA A 151 -8.97 2.31 -14.86
C ALA A 151 -9.47 1.44 -13.71
N TRP A 152 -9.73 0.16 -13.97
CA TRP A 152 -10.23 -0.77 -12.95
C TRP A 152 -9.20 -0.98 -11.84
N ILE A 153 -7.93 -1.24 -12.19
CA ILE A 153 -6.84 -1.36 -11.20
C ILE A 153 -6.61 -0.06 -10.44
N LEU A 154 -6.63 1.09 -11.13
CA LEU A 154 -6.46 2.40 -10.49
C LEU A 154 -7.55 2.64 -9.43
N VAL A 155 -8.82 2.51 -9.81
CA VAL A 155 -9.95 2.71 -8.89
C VAL A 155 -9.90 1.71 -7.73
N TRP A 156 -9.54 0.46 -8.01
CA TRP A 156 -9.43 -0.55 -6.97
C TRP A 156 -8.27 -0.29 -6.03
N LEU A 157 -7.02 -0.26 -6.50
CA LEU A 157 -5.84 -0.27 -5.62
C LEU A 157 -5.50 1.12 -5.05
N ALA A 158 -5.73 2.21 -5.79
CA ALA A 158 -5.55 3.55 -5.25
C ALA A 158 -6.78 4.06 -4.46
N GLY A 159 -7.97 3.51 -4.74
CA GLY A 159 -9.22 3.92 -4.10
C GLY A 159 -9.79 2.87 -3.14
N GLY A 160 -10.50 1.88 -3.68
CA GLY A 160 -11.33 0.94 -2.92
C GLY A 160 -10.56 0.08 -1.91
N HIS A 161 -9.41 -0.45 -2.29
CA HIS A 161 -8.50 -1.23 -1.45
C HIS A 161 -8.05 -0.43 -0.23
N ASN A 162 -7.54 0.79 -0.46
CA ASN A 162 -7.17 1.71 0.61
C ASN A 162 -8.36 2.05 1.51
N HIS A 163 -9.55 2.29 0.92
CA HIS A 163 -10.75 2.57 1.69
C HIS A 163 -11.13 1.42 2.63
N SER A 164 -11.06 0.17 2.15
CA SER A 164 -11.30 -1.03 2.96
C SER A 164 -10.33 -1.13 4.14
N HIS A 165 -9.03 -0.90 3.93
CA HIS A 165 -8.04 -0.94 5.01
C HIS A 165 -8.11 0.26 5.96
N ILE A 166 -8.60 1.42 5.52
CA ILE A 166 -8.95 2.50 6.45
C ILE A 166 -10.09 2.06 7.37
N GLY A 167 -11.09 1.35 6.84
CA GLY A 167 -12.16 0.74 7.64
C GLY A 167 -11.63 -0.27 8.67
N GLU A 168 -10.73 -1.17 8.24
CA GLU A 168 -10.01 -2.10 9.14
C GLU A 168 -9.23 -1.34 10.23
N GLY A 169 -8.56 -0.26 9.85
CA GLY A 169 -7.83 0.60 10.77
C GLY A 169 -8.72 1.20 11.86
N TYR A 170 -9.93 1.63 11.53
CA TYR A 170 -10.86 2.14 12.56
C TYR A 170 -11.33 1.06 13.53
N VAL A 171 -11.48 -0.19 13.06
CA VAL A 171 -11.75 -1.33 13.96
C VAL A 171 -10.58 -1.55 14.91
N ILE A 172 -9.35 -1.56 14.38
CA ILE A 172 -8.13 -1.70 15.20
C ILE A 172 -8.02 -0.56 16.22
N ARG A 173 -8.25 0.69 15.81
CA ARG A 173 -8.27 1.86 16.70
C ARG A 173 -9.26 1.68 17.85
N GLY A 174 -10.47 1.20 17.55
CA GLY A 174 -11.48 0.90 18.57
C GLY A 174 -11.04 -0.19 19.54
N LEU A 175 -10.41 -1.26 19.04
CA LEU A 175 -9.86 -2.35 19.87
C LEU A 175 -8.70 -1.89 20.77
N LEU A 176 -7.96 -0.86 20.38
CA LEU A 176 -6.95 -0.20 21.21
C LEU A 176 -7.55 0.77 22.25
N GLY A 177 -8.88 0.88 22.33
CA GLY A 177 -9.58 1.72 23.31
C GLY A 177 -9.80 3.17 22.88
N HIS A 178 -9.54 3.51 21.62
CA HIS A 178 -9.68 4.87 21.10
C HIS A 178 -11.02 5.07 20.39
N SER A 179 -11.61 6.26 20.55
CA SER A 179 -12.86 6.61 19.86
C SER A 179 -12.66 6.66 18.34
N VAL A 180 -13.64 6.13 17.61
CA VAL A 180 -13.80 6.33 16.17
C VAL A 180 -14.46 7.70 15.99
N ARG A 181 -13.77 8.63 15.32
CA ARG A 181 -14.28 9.98 15.02
C ARG A 181 -14.81 10.05 13.59
#